data_AF-A0A533X313-F1
#
_entry.id   AF-A0A533X313-F1
#
_cell.length_a   1.000
_cell.length_b   1.000
_cell.length_c   1.000
_cell.angle_alpha   90.00
_cell.angle_beta   90.00
_cell.angle_gamma   90.00
#
_symmetry.space_group_name_H-M   'P 1'
#
loop_
_entity.id
_entity.type
_entity.pdbx_description
1 polymer ?
#
loop_
_entity_poly.entity_id
_entity_poly.type
_entity_poly.pdbx_seq_one_letter_code
_entity_poly.pdbx_strand_id
1 'polypeptide(L)' 'GGPYQYTGKPLSDAHFDLRIPPEVFDEVSAELGRTLDYFKVPKREKEEALAAFNAQKPDVTAGARAKAKR' A
#
# COMPACT_ATOMS: atom_id res chain seq x y z
N GLY A 1 9.45 7.60 -5.76
CA GLY A 1 10.91 7.73 -5.94
C GLY A 1 11.28 8.40 -7.25
N GLY A 2 10.57 9.45 -7.66
CA GLY A 2 10.95 10.30 -8.80
C GLY A 2 11.35 11.70 -8.32
N PRO A 3 11.59 12.66 -9.22
CA PRO A 3 11.98 14.03 -8.84
C PRO A 3 10.88 14.80 -8.10
N TYR A 4 9.64 14.28 -8.13
CA TYR A 4 8.48 14.91 -7.54
C TYR A 4 8.10 14.28 -6.21
N GLN A 5 7.64 15.14 -5.29
CA GLN A 5 7.10 14.76 -4.00
C GLN A 5 5.59 14.55 -4.10
N TYR A 6 5.07 13.58 -3.35
CA TYR A 6 3.63 13.37 -3.22
C TYR A 6 3.03 14.47 -2.33
N THR A 7 2.08 15.23 -2.86
CA THR A 7 1.41 16.35 -2.17
C THR A 7 -0.07 16.09 -1.90
N GLY A 8 -0.53 14.85 -2.11
CA GLY A 8 -1.88 14.43 -1.78
C GLY A 8 -2.11 14.36 -0.27
N LYS A 9 -3.35 14.03 0.11
CA LYS A 9 -3.70 13.80 1.52
C LYS A 9 -2.81 12.68 2.12
N PRO A 10 -2.48 12.75 3.41
CA PRO A 10 -1.90 11.60 4.12
C PRO A 10 -2.72 10.34 3.86
N LEU A 11 -2.06 9.19 3.66
CA LEU A 11 -2.75 7.96 3.31
C LEU A 11 -3.73 7.50 4.41
N SER A 12 -3.42 7.80 5.67
CA SER A 12 -4.31 7.56 6.81
C SER A 12 -5.65 8.25 6.62
N ASP A 13 -5.62 9.53 6.26
CA ASP A 13 -6.81 10.38 6.17
C ASP A 13 -7.60 10.06 4.91
N ALA A 14 -6.91 9.77 3.81
CA ALA A 14 -7.54 9.42 2.55
C ALA A 14 -8.32 8.09 2.60
N HIS A 15 -7.89 7.14 3.44
CA HIS A 15 -8.46 5.78 3.47
C HIS A 15 -9.20 5.45 4.77
N PHE A 16 -9.19 6.33 5.78
CA PHE A 16 -9.75 6.05 7.11
C PHE A 16 -11.21 5.55 7.03
N ASP A 17 -12.06 6.29 6.31
CA ASP A 17 -13.49 5.98 6.25
C ASP A 17 -13.82 4.78 5.36
N LEU A 18 -12.89 4.36 4.49
CA LEU A 18 -13.04 3.17 3.65
C LEU A 18 -12.95 1.87 4.46
N ARG A 19 -12.35 1.93 5.67
CA ARG A 19 -12.21 0.79 6.59
C ARG A 19 -11.65 -0.46 5.91
N ILE A 20 -10.62 -0.26 5.08
CA ILE A 20 -9.97 -1.33 4.32
C ILE A 20 -9.35 -2.35 5.30
N PRO A 21 -9.78 -3.63 5.29
CA PRO A 21 -9.17 -4.67 6.10
C PRO A 21 -7.72 -4.96 5.69
N PRO A 22 -6.84 -5.37 6.62
CA PRO A 22 -5.46 -5.73 6.30
C PRO A 22 -5.30 -6.76 5.18
N GLU A 23 -6.23 -7.70 5.07
CA GLU A 23 -6.23 -8.80 4.11
C GLU A 23 -6.53 -8.29 2.70
N VAL A 24 -7.37 -7.26 2.57
CA VAL A 24 -7.64 -6.59 1.30
C VAL A 24 -6.40 -5.83 0.82
N PHE A 25 -5.67 -5.18 1.74
CA PHE A 25 -4.41 -4.54 1.39
C PHE A 25 -3.37 -5.56 0.90
N ASP A 26 -3.30 -6.73 1.55
CA ASP A 26 -2.37 -7.79 1.16
C ASP A 26 -2.65 -8.31 -0.25
N GLU A 27 -3.92 -8.44 -0.64
CA GLU A 27 -4.28 -8.83 -2.01
C GLU A 27 -3.84 -7.80 -3.05
N VAL A 28 -4.00 -6.50 -2.76
CA VAL A 28 -3.52 -5.44 -3.67
C VAL A 28 -1.99 -5.45 -3.78
N SER A 29 -1.28 -5.70 -2.67
CA SER A 29 0.18 -5.86 -2.70
C SER A 29 0.61 -7.08 -3.53
N ALA A 30 -0.11 -8.19 -3.41
CA ALA A 30 0.13 -9.38 -4.21
C ALA A 30 -0.12 -9.14 -5.71
N GLU A 31 -1.22 -8.44 -6.06
CA GLU A 31 -1.53 -8.08 -7.44
C GLU A 31 -0.50 -7.11 -8.03
N LEU A 32 -0.02 -6.14 -7.25
CA LEU A 32 1.08 -5.28 -7.65
C LEU A 32 2.35 -6.11 -7.93
N GLY A 33 2.67 -7.08 -7.07
CA GLY A 33 3.79 -8.00 -7.27
C GLY A 33 3.69 -8.80 -8.57
N ARG A 34 2.52 -9.37 -8.86
CA ARG A 34 2.23 -10.10 -10.11
C ARG A 34 2.33 -9.19 -11.34
N THR A 35 1.85 -7.96 -11.22
CA THR A 35 1.93 -6.95 -12.28
C THR A 35 3.39 -6.62 -12.61
N LEU A 36 4.24 -6.41 -11.60
CA LEU A 36 5.66 -6.14 -11.79
C LEU A 36 6.38 -7.32 -12.45
N ASP A 37 6.02 -8.56 -12.10
CA ASP A 37 6.53 -9.77 -12.76
C ASP A 37 6.11 -9.84 -14.24
N TYR A 38 4.84 -9.54 -14.54
CA TYR A 38 4.32 -9.52 -15.90
C TYR A 38 5.10 -8.54 -16.80
N PHE A 39 5.42 -7.36 -16.27
CA PHE A 39 6.25 -6.36 -16.96
C PHE A 39 7.76 -6.64 -16.88
N LYS A 40 8.17 -7.77 -16.28
CA LYS A 40 9.57 -8.19 -16.17
C LYS A 40 10.47 -7.16 -15.49
N VAL A 41 9.93 -6.47 -14.47
CA VAL A 41 10.71 -5.54 -13.65
C VAL A 41 11.83 -6.32 -12.96
N PRO A 42 13.10 -5.85 -12.98
CA PRO A 42 14.18 -6.60 -12.34
C PRO A 42 13.96 -6.72 -10.83
N LYS A 43 14.50 -7.80 -10.26
CA LYS A 43 14.22 -8.22 -8.88
C LYS A 43 14.44 -7.11 -7.85
N ARG A 44 15.54 -6.37 -7.96
CA ARG A 44 15.89 -5.30 -7.02
C ARG A 44 14.82 -4.21 -7.01
N GLU A 45 14.47 -3.69 -8.18
CA GLU A 45 13.48 -2.63 -8.33
C GLU A 45 12.08 -3.08 -7.88
N LYS A 46 11.72 -4.34 -8.15
CA LYS A 46 10.48 -4.95 -7.64
C LYS A 46 10.46 -4.98 -6.12
N GLU A 47 11.52 -5.46 -5.49
CA GLU A 47 11.63 -5.56 -4.03
C GLU A 47 11.58 -4.17 -3.36
N GLU A 48 12.29 -3.18 -3.92
CA GLU A 48 12.26 -1.80 -3.45
C GLU A 48 10.85 -1.19 -3.55
N ALA A 49 10.16 -1.37 -4.68
CA ALA A 49 8.81 -0.85 -4.88
C ALA A 49 7.80 -1.51 -3.93
N LEU A 50 7.85 -2.83 -3.78
CA LEU A 50 6.96 -3.57 -2.88
C LEU A 50 7.24 -3.23 -1.41
N ALA A 51 8.50 -3.06 -1.02
CA ALA A 51 8.85 -2.63 0.34
C ALA A 51 8.28 -1.24 0.65
N ALA A 52 8.45 -0.28 -0.27
CA ALA A 52 7.91 1.07 -0.11
C ALA A 52 6.37 1.09 -0.05
N PHE A 53 5.71 0.27 -0.88
CA PHE A 53 4.25 0.11 -0.86
C PHE A 53 3.77 -0.51 0.46
N ASN A 54 4.37 -1.62 0.87
CA ASN A 54 3.99 -2.36 2.08
C ASN A 54 4.20 -1.54 3.36
N ALA A 55 5.18 -0.63 3.38
CA ALA A 55 5.37 0.30 4.49
C ALA A 55 4.15 1.19 4.77
N GLN A 56 3.26 1.40 3.79
CA GLN A 56 2.05 2.21 3.93
C GLN A 56 0.84 1.44 4.47
N LYS A 57 0.94 0.10 4.64
CA LYS A 57 -0.15 -0.75 5.15
C LYS A 57 -0.76 -0.20 6.44
N PRO A 58 0.01 0.32 7.42
CA PRO A 58 -0.59 0.86 8.62
C PRO A 58 -1.51 2.05 8.36
N ASP A 59 -1.13 2.96 7.48
CA ASP A 59 -1.92 4.16 7.23
C ASP A 59 -3.23 3.79 6.52
N VAL A 60 -3.15 2.96 5.48
CA VAL A 60 -4.32 2.56 4.69
C VAL A 60 -5.34 1.74 5.50
N THR A 61 -4.88 0.94 6.46
CA THR A 61 -5.74 0.05 7.28
C THR A 61 -6.17 0.67 8.61
N ALA A 62 -5.82 1.93 8.88
CA ALA A 62 -6.06 2.60 10.16
C ALA A 62 -7.53 2.57 10.59
N GLY A 63 -8.46 2.86 9.68
CA GLY A 63 -9.89 2.87 9.98
C GLY A 63 -10.48 1.52 10.36
N ALA A 64 -10.03 0.43 9.71
CA ALA A 64 -10.47 -0.92 10.05
C ALA A 64 -9.99 -1.34 11.44
N ARG A 65 -8.72 -1.03 11.77
CA ARG A 65 -8.12 -1.36 13.07
C ARG A 65 -8.70 -0.53 14.21
N ALA A 66 -9.05 0.73 13.96
CA ALA A 66 -9.75 1.56 14.94
C ALA A 66 -11.14 1.00 15.27
N LYS A 67 -11.86 0.48 14.28
CA LYS A 67 -13.15 -0.21 14.49
C LYS A 67 -13.00 -1.48 15.31
N ALA A 68 -11.99 -2.31 15.02
CA ALA A 68 -11.77 -3.58 15.72
C ALA A 68 -11.40 -3.42 17.21
N LYS A 69 -10.96 -2.23 17.63
CA LYS A 69 -10.63 -1.90 19.03
C LYS A 69 -11.82 -1.36 19.84
N ARG A 70 -12.96 -1.12 19.20
CA ARG A 70 -14.19 -0.64 19.84
C ARG A 70 -15.10 -1.82 20.15
#